data_AF-A0A7Y4X7S5-F1
#
_entry.id   AF-A0A7Y4X7S5-F1
#
_cell.length_a   1.000
_cell.length_b   1.000
_cell.length_c   1.000
_cell.angle_alpha   90.00
_cell.angle_beta   90.00
_cell.angle_gamma   90.00
#
_symmetry.space_group_name_H-M   'P 1'
#
loop_
_entity.id
_entity.type
_entity.pdbx_description
1 polymer ?
#
loop_
_entity_poly.entity_id
_entity_poly.type
_entity_poly.pdbx_seq_one_letter_code
_entity_poly.pdbx_strand_id
1 'polypeptide(L)'
;MQRIVYAKAAYLGVLLLACAFVVSAQTVSADKLLKQAAQTLGGDKAFKAITTKQASGTFTRRSDGRSGKIQISTQRPNFYLKTTEMDGFETAEAYSGKSSWRRDSRSGLRTRVGQDSLDFQFAALFHNQLWFDAKKNKVKTVWEKKDTVNDKAANVVTLISNRNNRIRLWLDAANGLPLRAEFPSGDSTLLCDYGDYRKVGNWMEAHALALTVKQGEQTETYDIKFDSIQHNAKLAAKLFDFPQLSNESLPDIPTLLKAVDANEERAEKLLDDYGFTETTIRRKIAKDGKVEEESETEDVSFYKGRRIRRLIAKNGRPLNASEQEKETRDVEKQVKKIEDKLAKEARNERKDADRPGEDEDGRRFSLVKLFKGSRFVNPRRERFRERDVIVFDFEPNPEIKGGKGIEKFGSKQAGAVWIDPNDKQVVRVESRFIEALKMAGGLVGSLREGSTFVLEATHVNNEIWLPAQIDINLGIKALLLFGFNINIAIRYSDYKKFNVDAEKEKLKDPIAEPKKP
;
A
#
# COMPACT_ATOMS: atom_id res chain seq x y z
N MET A 1 22.54 9.08 -2.23
CA MET A 1 21.17 8.63 -2.64
C MET A 1 20.88 8.76 -4.14
N GLN A 2 21.92 8.68 -4.98
CA GLN A 2 21.82 8.61 -6.45
C GLN A 2 22.68 7.45 -7.01
N ARG A 3 23.08 6.49 -6.14
CA ARG A 3 24.00 5.39 -6.49
C ARG A 3 23.62 3.99 -5.99
N ILE A 4 22.47 3.81 -5.32
CA ILE A 4 22.00 2.47 -4.90
C ILE A 4 20.96 1.89 -5.89
N VAL A 5 20.51 2.67 -6.89
CA VAL A 5 19.59 2.20 -7.95
C VAL A 5 20.33 1.82 -9.25
N TYR A 6 21.64 2.10 -9.39
CA TYR A 6 22.39 1.90 -10.64
C TYR A 6 23.38 0.71 -10.64
N ALA A 7 23.48 -0.09 -9.58
CA ALA A 7 24.52 -1.15 -9.48
C ALA A 7 24.02 -2.61 -9.61
N LYS A 8 22.78 -2.86 -10.05
CA LYS A 8 22.30 -4.21 -10.45
C LYS A 8 21.59 -4.18 -11.82
N ALA A 9 22.01 -3.30 -12.73
CA ALA A 9 21.45 -3.19 -14.10
C ALA A 9 22.37 -3.73 -15.21
N ALA A 10 23.45 -4.41 -14.86
CA ALA A 10 24.37 -5.02 -15.82
C ALA A 10 24.56 -6.50 -15.47
N TYR A 11 23.58 -7.34 -15.82
CA TYR A 11 23.71 -8.76 -16.18
C TYR A 11 22.31 -9.26 -16.57
N LEU A 12 21.84 -8.86 -17.75
CA LEU A 12 20.73 -9.53 -18.43
C LEU A 12 21.21 -9.88 -19.84
N GLY A 13 22.01 -10.93 -19.93
CA GLY A 13 22.52 -11.49 -21.16
C GLY A 13 21.79 -12.79 -21.50
N VAL A 14 21.01 -12.73 -22.59
CA VAL A 14 20.61 -13.82 -23.49
C VAL A 14 19.66 -14.89 -22.91
N LEU A 15 18.38 -14.79 -23.29
CA LEU A 15 17.53 -15.97 -23.47
C LEU A 15 17.10 -16.04 -24.94
N LEU A 16 17.55 -17.10 -25.61
CA LEU A 16 17.23 -17.45 -27.00
C LEU A 16 15.72 -17.57 -27.21
N LEU A 17 15.20 -16.86 -28.22
CA LEU A 17 13.86 -17.03 -28.75
C LEU A 17 13.81 -18.31 -29.60
N ALA A 18 13.08 -19.32 -29.14
CA ALA A 18 12.48 -20.32 -30.01
C ALA A 18 11.06 -19.86 -30.36
N CYS A 19 10.86 -19.33 -31.56
CA CYS A 19 9.54 -19.01 -32.10
C CYS A 19 8.81 -20.31 -32.47
N ALA A 20 7.94 -20.80 -31.59
CA ALA A 20 6.85 -21.69 -31.97
C ALA A 20 5.64 -20.82 -32.31
N PHE A 21 5.19 -20.86 -33.57
CA PHE A 21 3.90 -20.29 -33.98
C PHE A 21 2.78 -21.06 -33.29
N VAL A 22 2.26 -20.52 -32.18
CA VAL A 22 0.97 -20.95 -31.64
C VAL A 22 -0.11 -20.13 -32.35
N VAL A 23 -1.00 -20.82 -33.05
CA VAL A 23 -2.21 -20.25 -33.63
C VAL A 23 -2.99 -19.55 -32.51
N SER A 24 -3.03 -18.22 -32.54
CA SER A 24 -3.78 -17.43 -31.56
C SER A 24 -5.27 -17.67 -31.77
N ALA A 25 -5.90 -18.45 -30.90
CA ALA A 25 -7.34 -18.32 -30.69
C ALA A 25 -7.65 -16.84 -30.43
N GLN A 26 -8.72 -16.31 -31.03
CA GLN A 26 -9.17 -14.94 -30.77
C GLN A 26 -9.51 -14.80 -29.29
N THR A 27 -8.59 -14.28 -28.49
CA THR A 27 -8.81 -14.01 -27.07
C THR A 27 -9.83 -12.89 -26.96
N VAL A 28 -10.92 -13.15 -26.22
CA VAL A 28 -11.91 -12.11 -25.93
C VAL A 28 -11.20 -11.00 -25.15
N SER A 29 -11.14 -9.81 -25.74
CA SER A 29 -10.45 -8.67 -25.13
C SER A 29 -11.28 -8.10 -23.97
N ALA A 30 -10.69 -8.05 -22.77
CA ALA A 30 -11.28 -7.39 -21.61
C ALA A 30 -11.68 -5.93 -21.92
N ASP A 31 -10.84 -5.21 -22.66
CA ASP A 31 -11.11 -3.83 -23.07
C ASP A 31 -12.38 -3.73 -23.96
N LYS A 32 -12.64 -4.73 -24.81
CA LYS A 32 -13.86 -4.77 -25.63
C LYS A 32 -15.10 -5.00 -24.77
N LEU A 33 -15.05 -5.95 -23.84
CA LEU A 33 -16.16 -6.25 -22.93
C LEU A 33 -16.49 -5.04 -22.04
N LEU A 34 -15.47 -4.41 -21.47
CA LEU A 34 -15.62 -3.22 -20.63
C LEU A 34 -16.14 -2.00 -21.40
N LYS A 35 -15.78 -1.86 -22.69
CA LYS A 35 -16.33 -0.82 -23.57
C LYS A 35 -17.82 -1.06 -23.87
N GLN A 36 -18.22 -2.30 -24.14
CA GLN A 36 -19.63 -2.66 -24.32
C GLN A 36 -20.43 -2.39 -23.04
N ALA A 37 -19.93 -2.83 -21.89
CA ALA A 37 -20.52 -2.56 -20.58
C ALA A 37 -20.70 -1.05 -20.34
N ALA A 38 -19.68 -0.25 -20.65
CA ALA A 38 -19.74 1.20 -20.51
C ALA A 38 -20.84 1.82 -21.38
N GLN A 39 -20.99 1.37 -22.63
CA GLN A 39 -22.06 1.83 -23.52
C GLN A 39 -23.45 1.48 -22.99
N THR A 40 -23.65 0.24 -22.52
CA THR A 40 -24.92 -0.22 -21.94
C THR A 40 -25.31 0.57 -20.69
N LEU A 41 -24.33 1.01 -19.88
CA LEU A 41 -24.59 1.81 -18.69
C LEU A 41 -24.88 3.30 -18.97
N GLY A 42 -24.62 3.80 -20.19
CA GLY A 42 -24.85 5.21 -20.57
C GLY A 42 -23.63 5.93 -21.17
N GLY A 43 -22.47 5.28 -21.21
CA GLY A 43 -21.25 5.73 -21.88
C GLY A 43 -20.35 6.65 -21.06
N ASP A 44 -19.12 6.84 -21.55
CA ASP A 44 -18.04 7.60 -20.88
C ASP A 44 -18.43 9.03 -20.50
N LYS A 45 -19.20 9.72 -21.36
CA LYS A 45 -19.59 11.12 -21.12
C LYS A 45 -20.55 11.21 -19.93
N ALA A 46 -21.56 10.33 -19.87
CA ALA A 46 -22.50 10.27 -18.76
C ALA A 46 -21.78 9.91 -17.46
N PHE A 47 -20.90 8.90 -17.49
CA PHE A 47 -20.11 8.52 -16.32
C PHE A 47 -19.21 9.67 -15.83
N LYS A 48 -18.49 10.34 -16.73
CA LYS A 48 -17.57 11.42 -16.36
C LYS A 48 -18.28 12.62 -15.72
N ALA A 49 -19.55 12.85 -16.04
CA ALA A 49 -20.37 13.91 -15.44
C ALA A 49 -20.80 13.64 -13.99
N ILE A 50 -20.68 12.40 -13.50
CA ILE A 50 -21.01 12.03 -12.11
C ILE A 50 -19.75 12.23 -11.26
N THR A 51 -19.80 13.19 -10.34
CA THR A 51 -18.67 13.53 -9.44
C THR A 51 -18.93 13.10 -8.00
N THR A 52 -20.19 13.15 -7.57
CA THR A 52 -20.66 12.60 -6.30
C THR A 52 -21.87 11.70 -6.53
N LYS A 53 -22.08 10.74 -5.62
CA LYS A 53 -23.29 9.92 -5.56
C LYS A 53 -23.76 9.81 -4.11
N GLN A 54 -25.06 9.93 -3.89
CA GLN A 54 -25.72 9.55 -2.64
C GLN A 54 -26.81 8.54 -2.94
N ALA A 55 -26.77 7.41 -2.25
CA ALA A 55 -27.80 6.39 -2.32
C ALA A 55 -28.31 6.09 -0.90
N SER A 56 -29.62 5.92 -0.77
CA SER A 56 -30.26 5.55 0.50
C SER A 56 -31.31 4.49 0.24
N GLY A 57 -31.48 3.58 1.19
CA GLY A 57 -32.53 2.58 1.11
C GLY A 57 -32.56 1.63 2.28
N THR A 58 -33.09 0.44 2.02
CA THR A 58 -33.25 -0.63 3.01
C THR A 58 -32.24 -1.74 2.75
N PHE A 59 -31.68 -2.32 3.80
CA PHE A 59 -30.90 -3.56 3.72
C PHE A 59 -31.51 -4.61 4.66
N THR A 60 -31.74 -5.81 4.14
CA THR A 60 -32.44 -6.89 4.84
C THR A 60 -31.56 -8.12 4.91
N ARG A 61 -31.31 -8.62 6.11
CA ARG A 61 -30.57 -9.88 6.31
C ARG A 61 -31.46 -11.06 5.94
N ARG A 62 -30.98 -11.94 5.06
CA ARG A 62 -31.80 -13.02 4.49
C ARG A 62 -32.03 -14.17 5.47
N SER A 63 -31.10 -14.41 6.41
CA SER A 63 -31.20 -15.50 7.37
C SER A 63 -32.38 -15.38 8.34
N ASP A 64 -32.80 -14.17 8.70
CA ASP A 64 -33.88 -13.94 9.66
C ASP A 64 -34.85 -12.81 9.28
N GLY A 65 -34.68 -12.20 8.11
CA GLY A 65 -35.57 -11.18 7.58
C GLY A 65 -35.48 -9.82 8.25
N ARG A 66 -34.53 -9.60 9.17
CA ARG A 66 -34.38 -8.29 9.82
C ARG A 66 -33.91 -7.24 8.82
N SER A 67 -34.52 -6.06 8.90
CA SER A 67 -34.26 -4.95 7.99
C SER A 67 -33.75 -3.72 8.74
N GLY A 68 -32.94 -2.95 8.03
CA GLY A 68 -32.40 -1.70 8.51
C GLY A 68 -32.22 -0.68 7.38
N LYS A 69 -31.65 0.47 7.71
CA LYS A 69 -31.35 1.53 6.73
C LYS A 69 -29.91 1.45 6.25
N ILE A 70 -29.68 1.69 4.97
CA ILE A 70 -28.35 1.84 4.39
C ILE A 70 -28.23 3.19 3.71
N GLN A 71 -27.06 3.81 3.83
CA GLN A 71 -26.67 4.96 3.04
C GLN A 71 -25.27 4.76 2.46
N ILE A 72 -25.09 5.16 1.21
CA ILE A 72 -23.80 5.14 0.53
C ILE A 72 -23.55 6.52 -0.06
N SER A 73 -22.40 7.11 0.24
CA SER A 73 -21.92 8.35 -0.38
C SER A 73 -20.59 8.10 -1.07
N THR A 74 -20.42 8.63 -2.27
CA THR A 74 -19.14 8.60 -3.00
C THR A 74 -18.79 9.98 -3.51
N GLN A 75 -17.49 10.29 -3.53
CA GLN A 75 -16.96 11.49 -4.16
C GLN A 75 -15.64 11.18 -4.87
N ARG A 76 -15.55 11.59 -6.14
CA ARG A 76 -14.33 11.36 -6.91
C ARG A 76 -13.12 12.09 -6.29
N PRO A 77 -11.91 11.52 -6.39
CA PRO A 77 -11.60 10.31 -7.15
C PRO A 77 -11.93 8.99 -6.43
N ASN A 78 -11.99 8.96 -5.10
CA ASN A 78 -12.00 7.69 -4.36
C ASN A 78 -12.59 7.79 -2.95
N PHE A 79 -13.33 8.86 -2.63
CA PHE A 79 -13.92 9.01 -1.31
C PHE A 79 -15.18 8.14 -1.27
N TYR A 80 -15.34 7.39 -0.20
CA TYR A 80 -16.43 6.43 -0.05
C TYR A 80 -16.85 6.41 1.41
N LEU A 81 -18.16 6.42 1.66
CA LEU A 81 -18.76 6.21 2.97
C LEU A 81 -19.94 5.27 2.77
N LYS A 82 -20.05 4.26 3.63
CA LYS A 82 -21.25 3.45 3.79
C LYS A 82 -21.62 3.43 5.26
N THR A 83 -22.88 3.71 5.56
CA THR A 83 -23.47 3.56 6.88
C THR A 83 -24.63 2.59 6.82
N THR A 84 -24.82 1.84 7.89
CA THR A 84 -25.95 0.92 8.05
C THR A 84 -26.48 1.01 9.46
N GLU A 85 -27.78 0.94 9.64
CA GLU A 85 -28.44 0.91 10.95
C GLU A 85 -29.43 -0.25 10.99
N MET A 86 -29.25 -1.20 11.88
CA MET A 86 -30.19 -2.33 12.11
C MET A 86 -30.33 -2.56 13.60
N ASP A 87 -31.58 -2.73 14.08
CA ASP A 87 -31.91 -2.93 15.49
C ASP A 87 -31.30 -1.89 16.44
N GLY A 88 -31.21 -0.62 16.00
CA GLY A 88 -30.60 0.47 16.77
C GLY A 88 -29.06 0.47 16.79
N PHE A 89 -28.41 -0.48 16.13
CA PHE A 89 -26.95 -0.52 16.01
C PHE A 89 -26.49 0.08 14.68
N GLU A 90 -25.76 1.18 14.77
CA GLU A 90 -25.15 1.82 13.60
C GLU A 90 -23.74 1.27 13.34
N THR A 91 -23.46 0.93 12.08
CA THR A 91 -22.11 0.66 11.59
C THR A 91 -21.77 1.64 10.48
N ALA A 92 -20.48 1.94 10.35
CA ALA A 92 -19.99 2.83 9.31
C ALA A 92 -18.61 2.39 8.82
N GLU A 93 -18.34 2.61 7.55
CA GLU A 93 -17.02 2.40 6.95
C GLU A 93 -16.76 3.48 5.90
N ALA A 94 -15.56 4.06 5.91
CA ALA A 94 -15.24 5.10 4.95
C ALA A 94 -13.77 5.15 4.57
N TYR A 95 -13.51 5.80 3.44
CA TYR A 95 -12.20 6.17 2.97
C TYR A 95 -12.22 7.65 2.57
N SER A 96 -11.35 8.43 3.20
CA SER A 96 -11.26 9.90 3.04
C SER A 96 -10.24 10.33 1.98
N GLY A 97 -9.65 9.39 1.24
CA GLY A 97 -8.47 9.63 0.42
C GLY A 97 -7.15 9.70 1.22
N LYS A 98 -7.22 9.77 2.56
CA LYS A 98 -6.08 9.78 3.49
C LYS A 98 -5.93 8.44 4.18
N SER A 99 -6.97 8.06 4.94
CA SER A 99 -7.04 6.82 5.70
C SER A 99 -8.41 6.17 5.50
N SER A 100 -8.45 4.85 5.63
CA SER A 100 -9.71 4.10 5.67
C SER A 100 -10.04 3.75 7.11
N TRP A 101 -11.31 3.85 7.49
CA TRP A 101 -11.76 3.62 8.86
C TRP A 101 -13.08 2.85 8.88
N ARG A 102 -13.38 2.27 10.04
CA ARG A 102 -14.66 1.59 10.28
C ARG A 102 -15.10 1.74 11.73
N ARG A 103 -16.40 1.68 11.94
CA ARG A 103 -17.10 1.66 13.21
C ARG A 103 -18.09 0.51 13.20
N ASP A 104 -17.96 -0.37 14.18
CA ASP A 104 -18.90 -1.47 14.44
C ASP A 104 -19.03 -1.68 15.96
N SER A 105 -20.09 -2.38 16.38
CA SER A 105 -20.39 -2.60 17.80
C SER A 105 -19.35 -3.48 18.51
N ARG A 106 -18.63 -4.32 17.78
CA ARG A 106 -17.67 -5.29 18.35
C ARG A 106 -16.32 -4.64 18.67
N SER A 107 -15.82 -3.81 17.78
CA SER A 107 -14.46 -3.27 17.87
C SER A 107 -14.41 -1.73 17.87
N GLY A 108 -15.56 -1.07 17.90
CA GLY A 108 -15.65 0.38 17.92
C GLY A 108 -15.11 1.05 16.66
N LEU A 109 -14.87 2.34 16.77
CA LEU A 109 -14.29 3.17 15.72
C LEU A 109 -12.77 2.98 15.67
N ARG A 110 -12.21 2.71 14.49
CA ARG A 110 -10.78 2.50 14.27
C ARG A 110 -10.34 2.74 12.83
N THR A 111 -9.07 3.05 12.63
CA THR A 111 -8.46 3.07 11.29
C THR A 111 -8.19 1.63 10.84
N ARG A 112 -8.50 1.31 9.57
CA ARG A 112 -8.13 0.03 8.97
C ARG A 112 -6.64 0.06 8.61
N VAL A 113 -5.97 -1.08 8.73
CA VAL A 113 -4.54 -1.22 8.44
C VAL A 113 -4.29 -2.48 7.63
N GLY A 114 -3.08 -2.61 7.08
CA GLY A 114 -2.66 -3.80 6.34
C GLY A 114 -3.55 -4.10 5.13
N GLN A 115 -3.76 -5.39 4.84
CA GLN A 115 -4.51 -5.85 3.68
C GLN A 115 -5.95 -5.33 3.64
N ASP A 116 -6.61 -5.25 4.80
CA ASP A 116 -7.98 -4.71 4.92
C ASP A 116 -8.08 -3.24 4.45
N SER A 117 -7.09 -2.41 4.80
CA SER A 117 -7.01 -1.03 4.28
C SER A 117 -6.81 -1.01 2.76
N LEU A 118 -5.91 -1.86 2.24
CA LEU A 118 -5.58 -1.90 0.80
C LEU A 118 -6.77 -2.36 -0.05
N ASP A 119 -7.49 -3.37 0.41
CA ASP A 119 -8.71 -3.89 -0.22
C ASP A 119 -9.80 -2.82 -0.25
N PHE A 120 -10.08 -2.20 0.90
CA PHE A 120 -11.11 -1.18 1.02
C PHE A 120 -10.81 0.05 0.16
N GLN A 121 -9.55 0.47 0.08
CA GLN A 121 -9.13 1.54 -0.83
C GLN A 121 -9.38 1.20 -2.31
N PHE A 122 -9.17 -0.06 -2.70
CA PHE A 122 -9.41 -0.48 -4.08
C PHE A 122 -10.91 -0.57 -4.38
N ALA A 123 -11.72 -1.05 -3.43
CA ALA A 123 -13.17 -1.02 -3.51
C ALA A 123 -13.69 0.43 -3.61
N ALA A 124 -13.20 1.35 -2.77
CA ALA A 124 -13.57 2.76 -2.81
C ALA A 124 -13.24 3.43 -4.16
N LEU A 125 -12.08 3.10 -4.75
CA LEU A 125 -11.72 3.54 -6.10
C LEU A 125 -12.69 2.97 -7.15
N PHE A 126 -12.99 1.67 -7.08
CA PHE A 126 -13.93 1.02 -7.99
C PHE A 126 -15.34 1.60 -7.90
N HIS A 127 -15.87 1.85 -6.71
CA HIS A 127 -17.19 2.45 -6.53
C HIS A 127 -17.28 3.88 -7.08
N ASN A 128 -16.16 4.60 -7.19
CA ASN A 128 -16.11 5.95 -7.76
C ASN A 128 -15.82 5.98 -9.27
N GLN A 129 -15.08 5.00 -9.78
CA GLN A 129 -14.48 5.07 -11.12
C GLN A 129 -14.75 3.85 -12.00
N LEU A 130 -15.30 2.78 -11.45
CA LEU A 130 -15.44 1.46 -12.07
C LEU A 130 -14.11 1.09 -12.75
N TRP A 131 -14.11 0.90 -14.08
CA TRP A 131 -12.92 0.66 -14.89
C TRP A 131 -12.53 1.85 -15.79
N PHE A 132 -13.28 2.95 -15.80
CA PHE A 132 -13.11 4.04 -16.79
C PHE A 132 -11.73 4.69 -16.73
N ASP A 133 -11.15 4.78 -15.54
CA ASP A 133 -9.82 5.34 -15.29
C ASP A 133 -8.78 4.25 -14.93
N ALA A 134 -9.02 2.99 -15.28
CA ALA A 134 -8.14 1.86 -14.95
C ALA A 134 -6.68 2.12 -15.38
N LYS A 135 -6.45 2.58 -16.61
CA LYS A 135 -5.11 2.91 -17.14
C LYS A 135 -4.44 4.06 -16.37
N LYS A 136 -5.21 5.06 -15.95
CA LYS A 136 -4.74 6.19 -15.13
C LYS A 136 -4.28 5.67 -13.76
N ASN A 137 -5.10 4.84 -13.11
CA ASN A 137 -4.84 4.28 -11.77
C ASN A 137 -3.95 3.04 -11.75
N LYS A 138 -3.40 2.63 -12.91
CA LYS A 138 -2.58 1.41 -13.03
C LYS A 138 -3.31 0.13 -12.61
N VAL A 139 -4.61 0.13 -12.79
CA VAL A 139 -5.44 -1.06 -12.69
C VAL A 139 -5.34 -1.79 -14.02
N LYS A 140 -4.91 -3.04 -13.95
CA LYS A 140 -4.87 -3.94 -15.08
C LYS A 140 -6.22 -4.65 -15.24
N THR A 141 -6.69 -4.80 -16.47
CA THR A 141 -7.90 -5.53 -16.80
C THR A 141 -7.54 -6.81 -17.54
N VAL A 142 -8.08 -7.95 -17.11
CA VAL A 142 -7.81 -9.26 -17.69
C VAL A 142 -9.13 -10.01 -17.84
N TRP A 143 -9.37 -10.61 -19.01
CA TRP A 143 -10.47 -11.56 -19.16
C TRP A 143 -10.02 -12.89 -18.54
N GLU A 144 -10.79 -13.40 -17.58
CA GLU A 144 -10.41 -14.59 -16.80
C GLU A 144 -11.07 -15.85 -17.37
N LYS A 145 -12.40 -15.84 -17.53
CA LYS A 145 -13.18 -17.01 -17.98
C LYS A 145 -14.60 -16.62 -18.41
N LYS A 146 -15.32 -17.59 -18.98
CA LYS A 146 -16.80 -17.58 -19.02
C LYS A 146 -17.35 -18.18 -17.72
N ASP A 147 -18.53 -17.76 -17.31
CA ASP A 147 -19.20 -18.22 -16.10
C ASP A 147 -20.73 -18.02 -16.23
N THR A 148 -21.47 -18.35 -15.18
CA THR A 148 -22.91 -18.03 -15.07
C THR A 148 -23.24 -17.31 -13.77
N VAL A 149 -24.21 -16.38 -13.82
CA VAL A 149 -24.76 -15.69 -12.66
C VAL A 149 -26.28 -15.70 -12.79
N ASN A 150 -26.97 -16.35 -11.86
CA ASN A 150 -28.44 -16.45 -11.85
C ASN A 150 -28.98 -16.89 -13.23
N ASP A 151 -28.44 -18.01 -13.74
CA ASP A 151 -28.72 -18.62 -15.05
C ASP A 151 -28.40 -17.77 -16.30
N LYS A 152 -27.80 -16.59 -16.13
CA LYS A 152 -27.30 -15.77 -17.23
C LYS A 152 -25.85 -16.10 -17.53
N ALA A 153 -25.54 -16.31 -18.81
CA ALA A 153 -24.16 -16.42 -19.27
C ALA A 153 -23.41 -15.11 -19.04
N ALA A 154 -22.18 -15.22 -18.51
CA ALA A 154 -21.36 -14.07 -18.16
C ALA A 154 -19.90 -14.24 -18.62
N ASN A 155 -19.23 -13.12 -18.87
CA ASN A 155 -17.77 -13.05 -18.99
C ASN A 155 -17.19 -12.46 -17.71
N VAL A 156 -16.17 -13.10 -17.16
CA VAL A 156 -15.46 -12.63 -15.96
C VAL A 156 -14.27 -11.78 -16.38
N VAL A 157 -14.26 -10.53 -15.94
CA VAL A 157 -13.14 -9.61 -16.10
C VAL A 157 -12.58 -9.28 -14.72
N THR A 158 -11.27 -9.44 -14.56
CA THR A 158 -10.57 -9.19 -13.31
C THR A 158 -9.79 -7.89 -13.41
N LEU A 159 -10.07 -6.98 -12.49
CA LEU A 159 -9.36 -5.74 -12.27
C LEU A 159 -8.29 -5.98 -11.20
N ILE A 160 -7.03 -5.75 -11.54
CA ILE A 160 -5.88 -6.00 -10.67
C ILE A 160 -5.20 -4.66 -10.39
N SER A 161 -5.20 -4.22 -9.14
CA SER A 161 -4.49 -3.00 -8.73
C SER A 161 -2.97 -3.18 -8.85
N ASN A 162 -2.22 -2.07 -8.81
CA ASN A 162 -0.75 -2.10 -8.75
C ASN A 162 -0.18 -2.74 -7.46
N ARG A 163 -1.05 -2.97 -6.47
CA ARG A 163 -0.76 -3.66 -5.19
C ARG A 163 -1.25 -5.11 -5.19
N ASN A 164 -1.69 -5.62 -6.34
CA ASN A 164 -2.24 -6.98 -6.53
C ASN A 164 -3.55 -7.28 -5.76
N ASN A 165 -4.23 -6.28 -5.19
CA ASN A 165 -5.66 -6.44 -4.84
C ASN A 165 -6.47 -6.68 -6.12
N ARG A 166 -7.46 -7.58 -6.07
CA ARG A 166 -8.24 -8.02 -7.24
C ARG A 166 -9.73 -7.76 -7.03
N ILE A 167 -10.41 -7.23 -8.03
CA ILE A 167 -11.88 -7.19 -8.08
C ILE A 167 -12.29 -7.97 -9.32
N ARG A 168 -13.15 -8.98 -9.16
CA ARG A 168 -13.72 -9.70 -10.30
C ARG A 168 -15.08 -9.13 -10.65
N LEU A 169 -15.35 -9.01 -11.94
CA LEU A 169 -16.58 -8.44 -12.47
C LEU A 169 -17.17 -9.40 -13.49
N TRP A 170 -18.39 -9.87 -13.24
CA TRP A 170 -19.17 -10.68 -14.17
C TRP A 170 -20.02 -9.73 -15.01
N LEU A 171 -19.77 -9.73 -16.31
CA LEU A 171 -20.51 -8.95 -17.30
C LEU A 171 -21.42 -9.88 -18.09
N ASP A 172 -22.69 -9.53 -18.23
CA ASP A 172 -23.67 -10.26 -19.04
C ASP A 172 -23.11 -10.49 -20.46
N ALA A 173 -23.10 -11.75 -20.91
CA ALA A 173 -22.53 -12.09 -22.21
C ALA A 173 -23.30 -11.47 -23.39
N ALA A 174 -24.59 -11.14 -23.23
CA ALA A 174 -25.42 -10.59 -24.28
C ALA A 174 -25.19 -9.08 -24.48
N ASN A 175 -25.14 -8.31 -23.40
CA ASN A 175 -25.14 -6.84 -23.46
C ASN A 175 -24.02 -6.17 -22.62
N GLY A 176 -23.21 -6.94 -21.90
CA GLY A 176 -22.13 -6.43 -21.06
C GLY A 176 -22.59 -5.77 -19.75
N LEU A 177 -23.87 -5.79 -19.40
CA LEU A 177 -24.35 -5.22 -18.14
C LEU A 177 -23.68 -5.92 -16.94
N PRO A 178 -23.18 -5.21 -15.91
CA PRO A 178 -22.62 -5.88 -14.74
C PRO A 178 -23.67 -6.69 -13.99
N LEU A 179 -23.40 -7.97 -13.78
CA LEU A 179 -24.28 -8.90 -13.06
C LEU A 179 -23.82 -9.15 -11.63
N ARG A 180 -22.50 -9.24 -11.42
CA ARG A 180 -21.89 -9.51 -10.11
C ARG A 180 -20.52 -8.87 -10.02
N ALA A 181 -20.13 -8.43 -8.82
CA ALA A 181 -18.75 -8.13 -8.48
C ALA A 181 -18.30 -8.90 -7.24
N GLU A 182 -17.03 -9.30 -7.22
CA GLU A 182 -16.37 -9.90 -6.07
C GLU A 182 -15.29 -8.95 -5.55
N PHE A 183 -15.37 -8.60 -4.27
CA PHE A 183 -14.40 -7.75 -3.60
C PHE A 183 -13.73 -8.52 -2.46
N PRO A 184 -12.39 -8.50 -2.37
CA PRO A 184 -11.70 -8.85 -1.14
C PRO A 184 -12.00 -7.80 -0.07
N SER A 185 -12.05 -8.22 1.18
CA SER A 185 -12.31 -7.36 2.33
C SER A 185 -11.62 -7.93 3.56
N GLY A 186 -10.28 -7.86 3.59
CA GLY A 186 -9.48 -8.49 4.65
C GLY A 186 -9.67 -10.00 4.62
N ASP A 187 -10.09 -10.60 5.73
CA ASP A 187 -10.33 -12.05 5.83
C ASP A 187 -11.69 -12.50 5.26
N SER A 188 -12.42 -11.58 4.60
CA SER A 188 -13.73 -11.84 4.00
C SER A 188 -13.73 -11.58 2.50
N THR A 189 -14.67 -12.22 1.81
CA THR A 189 -15.00 -11.96 0.41
C THR A 189 -16.43 -11.46 0.31
N LEU A 190 -16.64 -10.36 -0.40
CA LEU A 190 -17.95 -9.78 -0.67
C LEU A 190 -18.36 -10.10 -2.11
N LEU A 191 -19.47 -10.81 -2.30
CA LEU A 191 -20.11 -10.99 -3.61
C LEU A 191 -21.33 -10.07 -3.67
N CYS A 192 -21.34 -9.17 -4.65
CA CYS A 192 -22.43 -8.22 -4.85
C CYS A 192 -23.09 -8.49 -6.20
N ASP A 193 -24.29 -9.06 -6.17
CA ASP A 193 -25.13 -9.24 -7.36
C ASP A 193 -25.90 -7.97 -7.62
N TYR A 194 -25.88 -7.49 -8.86
CA TYR A 194 -26.56 -6.27 -9.28
C TYR A 194 -27.87 -6.62 -10.01
N GLY A 195 -28.95 -5.95 -9.62
CA GLY A 195 -30.26 -6.11 -10.23
C GLY A 195 -31.04 -4.81 -10.28
N ASP A 196 -32.22 -4.89 -10.91
CA ASP A 196 -33.17 -3.76 -11.02
C ASP A 196 -32.48 -2.48 -11.52
N TYR A 197 -31.86 -2.57 -12.69
CA TYR A 197 -31.20 -1.42 -13.30
C TYR A 197 -32.23 -0.41 -13.78
N ARG A 198 -32.14 0.81 -13.26
CA ARG A 198 -33.00 1.94 -13.65
C ARG A 198 -32.15 3.14 -14.05
N LYS A 199 -32.71 3.97 -14.91
CA LYS A 199 -32.04 5.18 -15.38
C LYS A 199 -32.10 6.27 -14.31
N VAL A 200 -30.95 6.79 -13.91
CA VAL A 200 -30.77 7.97 -13.06
C VAL A 200 -29.99 9.00 -13.86
N GLY A 201 -30.65 10.08 -14.27
CA GLY A 201 -30.08 11.00 -15.26
C GLY A 201 -29.79 10.29 -16.59
N ASN A 202 -28.52 10.24 -17.01
CA ASN A 202 -28.09 9.56 -18.23
C ASN A 202 -27.33 8.25 -17.97
N TRP A 203 -27.42 7.72 -16.75
CA TRP A 203 -26.66 6.56 -16.31
C TRP A 203 -27.58 5.48 -15.73
N MET A 204 -27.28 4.20 -15.99
CA MET A 204 -28.00 3.07 -15.42
C MET A 204 -27.43 2.70 -14.05
N GLU A 205 -28.26 2.76 -13.02
CA GLU A 205 -27.91 2.38 -11.64
C GLU A 205 -28.68 1.13 -11.22
N ALA A 206 -27.99 0.19 -10.58
CA ALA A 206 -28.62 -0.95 -9.93
C ALA A 206 -29.37 -0.47 -8.68
N HIS A 207 -30.70 -0.64 -8.64
CA HIS A 207 -31.52 -0.29 -7.48
C HIS A 207 -31.71 -1.46 -6.52
N ALA A 208 -31.31 -2.68 -6.91
CA ALA A 208 -31.31 -3.84 -6.04
C ALA A 208 -29.93 -4.50 -6.04
N LEU A 209 -29.43 -4.86 -4.85
CA LEU A 209 -28.23 -5.67 -4.68
C LEU A 209 -28.52 -6.89 -3.80
N ALA A 210 -27.92 -8.03 -4.10
CA ALA A 210 -27.74 -9.09 -3.11
C ALA A 210 -26.25 -9.15 -2.72
N LEU A 211 -25.95 -8.75 -1.48
CA LEU A 211 -24.61 -8.75 -0.92
C LEU A 211 -24.40 -9.99 -0.07
N THR A 212 -23.60 -10.94 -0.56
CA THR A 212 -23.16 -12.10 0.19
C THR A 212 -21.78 -11.85 0.79
N VAL A 213 -21.69 -11.92 2.12
CA VAL A 213 -20.43 -11.84 2.88
C VAL A 213 -19.99 -13.25 3.21
N LYS A 214 -18.80 -13.64 2.76
CA LYS A 214 -18.16 -14.93 3.07
C LYS A 214 -16.97 -14.69 3.98
N GLN A 215 -16.96 -15.31 5.16
CA GLN A 215 -15.86 -15.24 6.11
C GLN A 215 -15.60 -16.65 6.67
N GLY A 216 -14.51 -17.29 6.24
CA GLY A 216 -14.29 -18.71 6.50
C GLY A 216 -15.46 -19.55 5.97
N GLU A 217 -16.04 -20.40 6.82
CA GLU A 217 -17.22 -21.21 6.50
C GLU A 217 -18.54 -20.43 6.64
N GLN A 218 -18.52 -19.26 7.28
CA GLN A 218 -19.71 -18.46 7.49
C GLN A 218 -20.09 -17.70 6.22
N THR A 219 -21.37 -17.77 5.85
CA THR A 219 -21.94 -17.04 4.72
C THR A 219 -23.22 -16.36 5.18
N GLU A 220 -23.31 -15.05 5.00
CA GLU A 220 -24.53 -14.27 5.26
C GLU A 220 -24.87 -13.45 4.03
N THR A 221 -26.15 -13.32 3.71
CA THR A 221 -26.61 -12.54 2.54
C THR A 221 -27.57 -11.44 2.95
N TYR A 222 -27.36 -10.25 2.38
CA TYR A 222 -28.18 -9.08 2.59
C TYR A 222 -28.81 -8.63 1.28
N ASP A 223 -30.13 -8.50 1.26
CA ASP A 223 -30.88 -7.90 0.16
C ASP A 223 -30.97 -6.39 0.38
N ILE A 224 -30.39 -5.61 -0.54
CA ILE A 224 -30.35 -4.15 -0.49
C ILE A 224 -31.27 -3.60 -1.58
N LYS A 225 -32.17 -2.70 -1.22
CA LYS A 225 -33.03 -1.97 -2.15
C LYS A 225 -32.84 -0.47 -1.95
N PHE A 226 -32.46 0.24 -2.99
CA PHE A 226 -32.30 1.69 -2.97
C PHE A 226 -33.60 2.39 -3.33
N ASP A 227 -34.09 3.22 -2.41
CA ASP A 227 -35.27 4.06 -2.60
C ASP A 227 -34.91 5.35 -3.35
N SER A 228 -33.67 5.82 -3.20
CA SER A 228 -33.15 7.02 -3.84
C SER A 228 -31.69 6.84 -4.22
N ILE A 229 -31.34 7.22 -5.45
CA ILE A 229 -29.97 7.38 -5.93
C ILE A 229 -29.88 8.75 -6.60
N GLN A 230 -28.97 9.59 -6.13
CA GLN A 230 -28.77 10.96 -6.60
C GLN A 230 -27.33 11.16 -7.03
N HIS A 231 -27.13 11.73 -8.21
CA HIS A 231 -25.82 12.15 -8.71
C HIS A 231 -25.59 13.63 -8.46
N ASN A 232 -24.35 14.01 -8.18
CA ASN A 232 -23.92 15.40 -8.06
C ASN A 232 -24.59 16.19 -6.92
N ALA A 233 -25.07 15.49 -5.88
CA ALA A 233 -25.51 16.13 -4.64
C ALA A 233 -24.33 16.78 -3.90
N LYS A 234 -24.60 17.91 -3.23
CA LYS A 234 -23.61 18.61 -2.41
C LYS A 234 -23.36 17.81 -1.13
N LEU A 235 -22.09 17.45 -0.89
CA LEU A 235 -21.67 16.73 0.30
C LEU A 235 -21.02 17.67 1.32
N ALA A 236 -21.12 17.31 2.60
CA ALA A 236 -20.38 18.00 3.65
C ALA A 236 -18.87 17.74 3.50
N ALA A 237 -18.04 18.76 3.75
CA ALA A 237 -16.59 18.68 3.53
C ALA A 237 -15.90 17.57 4.33
N LYS A 238 -16.40 17.30 5.54
CA LYS A 238 -15.84 16.29 6.47
C LYS A 238 -16.62 14.97 6.48
N LEU A 239 -17.52 14.74 5.52
CA LEU A 239 -18.40 13.56 5.52
C LEU A 239 -17.62 12.23 5.59
N PHE A 240 -16.44 12.19 5.00
CA PHE A 240 -15.62 10.98 4.88
C PHE A 240 -14.49 10.90 5.91
N ASP A 241 -14.26 11.99 6.67
CA ASP A 241 -13.17 12.07 7.63
C ASP A 241 -13.39 11.08 8.79
N PHE A 242 -12.31 10.73 9.48
CA PHE A 242 -12.41 9.96 10.70
C PHE A 242 -13.25 10.76 11.73
N PRO A 243 -14.37 10.21 12.24
CA PRO A 243 -15.26 10.97 13.09
C PRO A 243 -14.65 11.20 14.48
N GLN A 244 -14.78 12.42 15.00
CA GLN A 244 -14.39 12.75 16.36
C GLN A 244 -15.55 12.43 17.30
N LEU A 245 -15.51 11.25 17.92
CA LEU A 245 -16.53 10.81 18.89
C LEU A 245 -16.09 10.98 20.35
N SER A 246 -14.80 11.15 20.60
CA SER A 246 -14.24 11.35 21.94
C SER A 246 -13.90 12.82 22.17
N ASN A 247 -14.18 13.28 23.39
CA ASN A 247 -13.79 14.60 23.90
C ASN A 247 -12.50 14.55 24.74
N GLU A 248 -11.83 13.40 24.78
CA GLU A 248 -10.57 13.25 25.50
C GLU A 248 -9.50 14.16 24.90
N SER A 249 -8.73 14.82 25.77
CA SER A 249 -7.63 15.67 25.33
C SER A 249 -6.55 14.84 24.65
N LEU A 250 -6.18 15.27 23.46
CA LEU A 250 -5.01 14.78 22.74
C LEU A 250 -3.76 15.56 23.19
N PRO A 251 -2.56 14.99 23.09
CA PRO A 251 -1.34 15.75 23.33
C PRO A 251 -1.18 16.85 22.28
N ASP A 252 -0.44 17.90 22.63
CA ASP A 252 -0.06 18.93 21.66
C ASP A 252 0.77 18.30 20.53
N ILE A 253 0.16 18.21 19.34
CA ILE A 253 0.74 17.51 18.18
C ILE A 253 2.09 18.13 17.75
N PRO A 254 2.25 19.47 17.66
CA PRO A 254 3.54 20.09 17.41
C PRO A 254 4.63 19.69 18.41
N THR A 255 4.31 19.70 19.71
CA THR A 255 5.25 19.28 20.77
C THR A 255 5.59 17.80 20.65
N LEU A 256 4.61 16.94 20.39
CA LEU A 256 4.82 15.51 20.18
C LEU A 256 5.76 15.27 18.98
N LEU A 257 5.53 15.93 17.85
CA LEU A 257 6.36 15.79 16.65
C LEU A 257 7.79 16.29 16.87
N LYS A 258 7.98 17.39 17.63
CA LYS A 258 9.30 17.85 18.03
C LYS A 258 10.02 16.83 18.92
N ALA A 259 9.29 16.18 19.83
CA ALA A 259 9.84 15.13 20.69
C ALA A 259 10.22 13.87 19.89
N VAL A 260 9.45 13.54 18.84
CA VAL A 260 9.79 12.46 17.90
C VAL A 260 11.05 12.78 17.11
N ASP A 261 11.18 14.00 16.59
CA ASP A 261 12.37 14.46 15.85
C ASP A 261 13.65 14.31 16.68
N ALA A 262 13.60 14.77 17.93
CA ALA A 262 14.73 14.67 18.86
C ALA A 262 15.09 13.21 19.21
N ASN A 263 14.14 12.30 19.13
CA ASN A 263 14.33 10.88 19.44
C ASN A 263 14.74 10.05 18.22
N GLU A 264 14.48 10.52 17.00
CA GLU A 264 14.82 9.83 15.74
C GLU A 264 16.33 9.55 15.66
N GLU A 265 17.18 10.52 16.00
CA GLU A 265 18.64 10.33 16.01
C GLU A 265 19.10 9.29 17.04
N ARG A 266 18.46 9.21 18.21
CA ARG A 266 18.75 8.19 19.22
C ARG A 266 18.35 6.82 18.71
N ALA A 267 17.17 6.70 18.11
CA ALA A 267 16.67 5.45 17.56
C ALA A 267 17.55 4.94 16.41
N GLU A 268 18.00 5.82 15.53
CA GLU A 268 18.93 5.48 14.44
C GLU A 268 20.28 4.96 14.98
N LYS A 269 20.86 5.62 16.00
CA LYS A 269 22.09 5.14 16.64
C LYS A 269 21.92 3.77 17.26
N LEU A 270 20.80 3.54 17.94
CA LEU A 270 20.51 2.23 18.52
C LEU A 270 20.36 1.16 17.44
N LEU A 271 19.72 1.44 16.29
CA LEU A 271 19.62 0.48 15.18
C LEU A 271 21.01 0.00 14.70
N ASP A 272 22.04 0.82 14.79
CA ASP A 272 23.40 0.41 14.41
C ASP A 272 24.04 -0.60 15.38
N ASP A 273 23.44 -0.80 16.57
CA ASP A 273 23.80 -1.84 17.53
C ASP A 273 23.01 -3.15 17.33
N TYR A 274 22.18 -3.24 16.29
CA TYR A 274 21.34 -4.42 16.01
C TYR A 274 21.69 -5.13 14.72
N GLY A 275 21.94 -6.44 14.81
CA GLY A 275 21.89 -7.34 13.67
C GLY A 275 20.48 -7.78 13.39
N PHE A 276 20.17 -8.06 12.13
CA PHE A 276 18.84 -8.50 11.72
C PHE A 276 18.88 -9.22 10.36
N THR A 277 17.81 -9.94 10.08
CA THR A 277 17.54 -10.53 8.77
C THR A 277 16.66 -9.59 7.96
N GLU A 278 16.99 -9.36 6.70
CA GLU A 278 16.20 -8.56 5.76
C GLU A 278 15.78 -9.43 4.56
N THR A 279 14.47 -9.61 4.35
CA THR A 279 13.94 -10.25 3.14
C THR A 279 13.34 -9.18 2.22
N THR A 280 13.95 -9.00 1.05
CA THR A 280 13.41 -8.12 0.00
C THR A 280 12.68 -8.94 -1.07
N ILE A 281 11.39 -8.68 -1.20
CA ILE A 281 10.47 -9.30 -2.15
C ILE A 281 10.17 -8.29 -3.27
N ARG A 282 10.38 -8.69 -4.53
CA ARG A 282 10.07 -7.90 -5.73
C ARG A 282 8.95 -8.57 -6.49
N ARG A 283 7.91 -7.81 -6.82
CA ARG A 283 6.74 -8.31 -7.54
C ARG A 283 6.55 -7.63 -8.88
N LYS A 284 6.08 -8.41 -9.85
CA LYS A 284 5.72 -7.93 -11.17
C LYS A 284 4.42 -8.60 -11.62
N ILE A 285 3.48 -7.80 -12.12
CA ILE A 285 2.23 -8.31 -12.69
C ILE A 285 2.46 -8.58 -14.18
N ALA A 286 2.56 -9.86 -14.56
CA ALA A 286 2.75 -10.35 -15.92
C ALA A 286 1.55 -10.01 -16.83
N LYS A 287 1.71 -10.14 -18.15
CA LYS A 287 0.70 -9.72 -19.16
C LYS A 287 -0.69 -10.35 -18.96
N ASP A 288 -0.74 -11.58 -18.51
CA ASP A 288 -1.96 -12.35 -18.20
C ASP A 288 -2.53 -12.09 -16.79
N GLY A 289 -1.92 -11.19 -16.02
CA GLY A 289 -2.35 -10.87 -14.65
C GLY A 289 -1.77 -11.80 -13.58
N LYS A 290 -0.90 -12.75 -13.93
CA LYS A 290 -0.15 -13.52 -12.93
C LYS A 290 0.88 -12.63 -12.24
N VAL A 291 1.17 -12.93 -10.98
CA VAL A 291 2.20 -12.24 -10.21
C VAL A 291 3.45 -13.09 -10.24
N GLU A 292 4.51 -12.52 -10.79
CA GLU A 292 5.87 -13.02 -10.67
C GLU A 292 6.47 -12.40 -9.41
N GLU A 293 7.07 -13.22 -8.55
CA GLU A 293 7.70 -12.80 -7.31
C GLU A 293 9.13 -13.37 -7.23
N GLU A 294 10.07 -12.52 -6.84
CA GLU A 294 11.45 -12.89 -6.54
C GLU A 294 11.80 -12.37 -5.15
N SER A 295 12.49 -13.16 -4.34
CA SER A 295 12.97 -12.75 -3.02
C SER A 295 14.47 -12.98 -2.84
N GLU A 296 15.12 -12.03 -2.16
CA GLU A 296 16.49 -12.15 -1.65
C GLU A 296 16.43 -11.94 -0.13
N THR A 297 17.05 -12.84 0.63
CA THR A 297 17.19 -12.71 2.09
C THR A 297 18.64 -12.49 2.45
N GLU A 298 18.92 -11.42 3.18
CA GLU A 298 20.25 -11.02 3.64
C GLU A 298 20.31 -11.02 5.18
N ASP A 299 21.42 -11.51 5.73
CA ASP A 299 21.82 -11.22 7.10
C ASP A 299 22.55 -9.88 7.13
N VAL A 300 22.11 -8.97 7.99
CA VAL A 300 22.71 -7.67 8.21
C VAL A 300 23.41 -7.67 9.57
N SER A 301 24.71 -7.42 9.55
CA SER A 301 25.57 -7.32 10.72
C SER A 301 26.43 -6.06 10.63
N PHE A 302 27.25 -5.80 11.64
CA PHE A 302 28.11 -4.62 11.68
C PHE A 302 29.57 -5.03 11.92
N TYR A 303 30.48 -4.42 11.16
CA TYR A 303 31.92 -4.53 11.34
C TYR A 303 32.50 -3.12 11.53
N LYS A 304 33.13 -2.87 12.68
CA LYS A 304 33.69 -1.55 13.06
C LYS A 304 32.67 -0.40 12.90
N GLY A 305 31.42 -0.63 13.31
CA GLY A 305 30.34 0.36 13.21
C GLY A 305 29.89 0.67 11.77
N ARG A 306 30.12 -0.25 10.83
CA ARG A 306 29.65 -0.15 9.43
C ARG A 306 28.92 -1.44 9.05
N ARG A 307 27.86 -1.34 8.25
CA ARG A 307 27.02 -2.48 7.88
C ARG A 307 27.76 -3.46 6.95
N ILE A 308 27.58 -4.74 7.23
CA ILE A 308 27.92 -5.87 6.37
C ILE A 308 26.62 -6.58 6.02
N ARG A 309 26.41 -6.82 4.73
CA ARG A 309 25.26 -7.60 4.22
C ARG A 309 25.78 -8.91 3.65
N ARG A 310 25.15 -10.01 4.05
CA ARG A 310 25.42 -11.36 3.53
C ARG A 310 24.15 -11.94 2.95
N LEU A 311 24.09 -12.21 1.65
CA LEU A 311 22.98 -12.96 1.05
C LEU A 311 22.97 -14.41 1.58
N ILE A 312 21.85 -14.86 2.12
CA ILE A 312 21.71 -16.20 2.70
C ILE A 312 20.66 -17.06 1.99
N ALA A 313 19.70 -16.46 1.30
CA ALA A 313 18.70 -17.19 0.53
C ALA A 313 18.19 -16.42 -0.69
N LYS A 314 17.73 -17.16 -1.69
CA LYS A 314 16.99 -16.65 -2.85
C LYS A 314 15.70 -17.44 -3.02
N ASN A 315 14.57 -16.75 -3.19
CA ASN A 315 13.25 -17.36 -3.35
C ASN A 315 12.93 -18.37 -2.24
N GLY A 316 13.31 -18.03 -1.00
CA GLY A 316 13.14 -18.88 0.19
C GLY A 316 14.05 -20.12 0.26
N ARG A 317 14.96 -20.30 -0.70
CA ARG A 317 15.90 -21.43 -0.73
C ARG A 317 17.31 -20.97 -0.33
N PRO A 318 18.03 -21.71 0.53
CA PRO A 318 19.42 -21.42 0.84
C PRO A 318 20.29 -21.37 -0.43
N LEU A 319 21.35 -20.57 -0.38
CA LEU A 319 22.33 -20.49 -1.46
C LEU A 319 23.01 -21.84 -1.70
N ASN A 320 23.30 -22.17 -2.97
CA ASN A 320 24.13 -23.32 -3.31
C ASN A 320 25.63 -23.04 -3.03
N ALA A 321 26.49 -24.07 -3.05
CA ALA A 321 27.90 -23.94 -2.69
C ALA A 321 28.65 -22.84 -3.49
N SER A 322 28.44 -22.76 -4.81
CA SER A 322 29.09 -21.75 -5.64
C SER A 322 28.61 -20.32 -5.31
N GLU A 323 27.32 -20.17 -5.01
CA GLU A 323 26.75 -18.90 -4.55
C GLU A 323 27.27 -18.49 -3.18
N GLN A 324 27.42 -19.45 -2.25
CA GLN A 324 28.01 -19.19 -0.93
C GLN A 324 29.47 -18.73 -1.04
N GLU A 325 30.29 -19.39 -1.86
CA GLU A 325 31.68 -18.96 -2.09
C GLU A 325 31.77 -17.55 -2.69
N LYS A 326 30.85 -17.22 -3.61
CA LYS A 326 30.75 -15.87 -4.16
C LYS A 326 30.39 -14.86 -3.06
N GLU A 327 29.40 -15.18 -2.24
CA GLU A 327 28.96 -14.30 -1.17
C GLU A 327 30.05 -14.09 -0.11
N THR A 328 30.80 -15.13 0.26
CA THR A 328 31.96 -15.00 1.16
C THR A 328 32.98 -14.00 0.61
N ARG A 329 33.34 -14.10 -0.67
CA ARG A 329 34.24 -13.12 -1.32
C ARG A 329 33.65 -11.71 -1.36
N ASP A 330 32.34 -11.58 -1.50
CA ASP A 330 31.69 -10.27 -1.52
C ASP A 330 31.62 -9.64 -0.12
N VAL A 331 31.47 -10.45 0.94
CA VAL A 331 31.62 -10.02 2.34
C VAL A 331 33.05 -9.59 2.64
N GLU A 332 34.06 -10.35 2.23
CA GLU A 332 35.48 -9.99 2.38
C GLU A 332 35.80 -8.64 1.72
N LYS A 333 35.25 -8.38 0.53
CA LYS A 333 35.38 -7.08 -0.15
C LYS A 333 34.69 -5.96 0.64
N GLN A 334 33.53 -6.20 1.24
CA GLN A 334 32.86 -5.21 2.08
C GLN A 334 33.72 -4.86 3.31
N VAL A 335 34.26 -5.87 3.99
CA VAL A 335 35.19 -5.69 5.12
C VAL A 335 36.40 -4.88 4.70
N LYS A 336 37.09 -5.28 3.63
CA LYS A 336 38.26 -4.53 3.13
C LYS A 336 37.92 -3.08 2.79
N LYS A 337 36.77 -2.84 2.14
CA LYS A 337 36.30 -1.49 1.82
C LYS A 337 36.03 -0.65 3.07
N ILE A 338 35.50 -1.26 4.13
CA ILE A 338 35.31 -0.59 5.43
C ILE A 338 36.66 -0.22 6.03
N GLU A 339 37.63 -1.14 6.03
CA GLU A 339 38.97 -0.88 6.56
C GLU A 339 39.71 0.22 5.80
N ASP A 340 39.67 0.18 4.46
CA ASP A 340 40.27 1.20 3.60
C ASP A 340 39.63 2.59 3.85
N LYS A 341 38.30 2.63 4.03
CA LYS A 341 37.58 3.87 4.37
C LYS A 341 37.99 4.41 5.74
N LEU A 342 37.97 3.57 6.78
CA LEU A 342 38.37 3.97 8.14
C LEU A 342 39.83 4.43 8.18
N ALA A 343 40.74 3.76 7.46
CA ALA A 343 42.13 4.18 7.34
C ALA A 343 42.28 5.53 6.63
N LYS A 344 41.46 5.80 5.61
CA LYS A 344 41.42 7.09 4.92
C LYS A 344 40.81 8.20 5.80
N GLU A 345 39.73 7.90 6.51
CA GLU A 345 39.09 8.79 7.49
C GLU A 345 40.10 9.17 8.59
N ALA A 346 40.78 8.21 9.21
CA ALA A 346 41.82 8.48 10.22
C ALA A 346 43.02 9.29 9.68
N ARG A 347 43.35 9.17 8.38
CA ARG A 347 44.37 10.00 7.72
C ARG A 347 43.87 11.41 7.41
N ASN A 348 42.59 11.56 7.07
CA ASN A 348 41.95 12.83 6.71
C ASN A 348 41.48 13.62 7.93
N GLU A 349 41.14 12.99 9.05
CA GLU A 349 40.87 13.65 10.34
C GLU A 349 42.10 14.41 10.86
N ARG A 350 43.32 14.01 10.45
CA ARG A 350 44.54 14.80 10.68
C ARG A 350 44.64 16.07 9.80
N LYS A 351 43.72 16.29 8.86
CA LYS A 351 43.70 17.45 7.94
C LYS A 351 42.39 18.25 7.93
N ASP A 352 41.24 17.65 8.26
CA ASP A 352 39.91 18.27 8.14
C ASP A 352 39.09 18.03 9.42
N ALA A 353 39.36 18.79 10.49
CA ALA A 353 38.56 18.77 11.72
C ALA A 353 37.21 19.54 11.60
N ASP A 354 36.83 20.00 10.39
CA ASP A 354 35.75 20.97 10.20
C ASP A 354 34.75 20.62 9.08
N ARG A 355 34.63 19.33 8.72
CA ARG A 355 33.58 18.86 7.79
C ARG A 355 32.79 17.69 8.38
N PRO A 356 31.46 17.84 8.58
CA PRO A 356 30.63 16.74 9.01
C PRO A 356 30.62 15.67 7.92
N GLY A 357 30.98 14.43 8.30
CA GLY A 357 31.04 13.30 7.39
C GLY A 357 29.72 13.09 6.65
N GLU A 358 29.78 13.11 5.31
CA GLU A 358 28.65 12.66 4.50
C GLU A 358 28.53 11.15 4.68
N ASP A 359 27.57 10.72 5.50
CA ASP A 359 27.16 9.33 5.62
C ASP A 359 26.68 8.82 4.24
N GLU A 360 27.61 8.20 3.49
CA GLU A 360 27.39 7.64 2.16
C GLU A 360 26.44 6.43 2.17
N ASP A 361 26.08 5.89 3.34
CA ASP A 361 25.33 4.64 3.52
C ASP A 361 23.81 4.76 3.26
N GLY A 362 23.38 5.88 2.69
CA GLY A 362 22.00 6.12 2.28
C GLY A 362 21.32 7.14 3.17
N ARG A 363 21.36 8.42 2.73
CA ARG A 363 20.61 9.57 3.29
C ARG A 363 19.50 9.13 4.26
N ARG A 364 19.75 9.34 5.55
CA ARG A 364 18.79 9.19 6.66
C ARG A 364 17.44 9.77 6.25
N PHE A 365 16.41 8.92 6.17
CA PHE A 365 15.06 9.33 5.81
C PHE A 365 14.36 9.76 7.09
N SER A 366 14.42 11.06 7.39
CA SER A 366 13.70 11.58 8.55
C SER A 366 12.21 11.73 8.23
N LEU A 367 11.38 11.02 9.00
CA LEU A 367 9.93 11.11 8.89
C LEU A 367 9.41 12.48 9.33
N VAL A 368 10.08 13.14 10.27
CA VAL A 368 9.68 14.49 10.68
C VAL A 368 9.97 15.51 9.58
N LYS A 369 11.14 15.43 8.91
CA LYS A 369 11.45 16.29 7.76
C LYS A 369 10.47 16.07 6.60
N LEU A 370 9.97 14.85 6.43
CA LEU A 370 8.91 14.55 5.47
C LEU A 370 7.63 15.34 5.76
N PHE A 371 7.22 15.42 7.02
CA PHE A 371 5.95 16.06 7.38
C PHE A 371 5.98 17.59 7.47
N LYS A 372 7.14 18.24 7.34
CA LYS A 372 7.23 19.72 7.31
C LYS A 372 6.38 20.35 6.21
N GLY A 373 6.13 19.64 5.11
CA GLY A 373 5.26 20.09 4.01
C GLY A 373 3.78 19.74 4.18
N SER A 374 3.38 19.19 5.33
CA SER A 374 2.05 18.62 5.56
C SER A 374 1.25 19.40 6.60
N ARG A 375 -0.07 19.35 6.46
CA ARG A 375 -1.03 19.72 7.50
C ARG A 375 -1.57 18.44 8.11
N PHE A 376 -1.70 18.42 9.44
CA PHE A 376 -2.25 17.30 10.19
C PHE A 376 -3.73 17.53 10.50
N VAL A 377 -4.54 16.48 10.36
CA VAL A 377 -5.99 16.51 10.56
C VAL A 377 -6.47 15.22 11.21
N ASN A 378 -7.70 15.23 11.73
CA ASN A 378 -8.34 14.06 12.32
C ASN A 378 -7.50 13.36 13.42
N PRO A 379 -6.93 14.10 14.39
CA PRO A 379 -6.11 13.48 15.42
C PRO A 379 -6.98 12.64 16.37
N ARG A 380 -6.45 11.52 16.84
CA ARG A 380 -7.20 10.49 17.56
C ARG A 380 -6.29 9.56 18.34
N ARG A 381 -6.82 8.95 19.40
CA ARG A 381 -6.17 7.83 20.09
C ARG A 381 -6.64 6.52 19.48
N GLU A 382 -5.69 5.63 19.21
CA GLU A 382 -5.99 4.27 18.78
C GLU A 382 -5.06 3.30 19.49
N ARG A 383 -5.33 2.00 19.34
CA ARG A 383 -4.46 0.94 19.83
C ARG A 383 -3.81 0.24 18.65
N PHE A 384 -2.48 0.17 18.63
CA PHE A 384 -1.70 -0.51 17.61
C PHE A 384 -0.79 -1.53 18.28
N ARG A 385 -0.96 -2.82 17.93
CA ARG A 385 -0.23 -3.96 18.55
C ARG A 385 -0.22 -3.87 20.08
N GLU A 386 -1.42 -3.74 20.65
CA GLU A 386 -1.70 -3.64 22.09
C GLU A 386 -1.18 -2.39 22.81
N ARG A 387 -0.53 -1.46 22.10
CA ARG A 387 -0.02 -0.21 22.67
C ARG A 387 -0.88 0.98 22.25
N ASP A 388 -1.09 1.91 23.19
CA ASP A 388 -1.80 3.16 22.90
C ASP A 388 -0.92 4.08 22.05
N VAL A 389 -1.50 4.62 21.00
CA VAL A 389 -0.82 5.49 20.04
C VAL A 389 -1.69 6.70 19.71
N ILE A 390 -1.02 7.75 19.28
CA ILE A 390 -1.64 8.93 18.68
C ILE A 390 -1.59 8.76 17.17
N VAL A 391 -2.76 8.83 16.54
CA VAL A 391 -2.92 8.77 15.09
C VAL A 391 -3.41 10.12 14.60
N PHE A 392 -2.94 10.53 13.44
CA PHE A 392 -3.56 11.62 12.69
C PHE A 392 -3.39 11.35 11.20
N ASP A 393 -4.34 11.88 10.44
CA ASP A 393 -4.20 11.95 9.00
C ASP A 393 -3.30 13.15 8.66
N PHE A 394 -2.66 13.10 7.50
CA PHE A 394 -1.92 14.23 6.95
C PHE A 394 -2.23 14.40 5.47
N GLU A 395 -2.08 15.63 5.00
CA GLU A 395 -2.27 16.05 3.61
C GLU A 395 -1.35 17.23 3.30
N PRO A 396 -1.11 17.59 2.03
CA PRO A 396 -0.27 18.73 1.71
C PRO A 396 -0.80 20.01 2.35
N ASN A 397 0.09 20.79 2.97
CA ASN A 397 -0.29 22.10 3.48
C ASN A 397 -0.30 23.13 2.32
N PRO A 398 -1.47 23.68 1.92
CA PRO A 398 -1.55 24.65 0.83
C PRO A 398 -0.86 25.98 1.14
N GLU A 399 -0.61 26.29 2.41
CA GLU A 399 0.07 27.50 2.85
C GLU A 399 1.59 27.41 2.64
N ILE A 400 2.15 26.20 2.57
CA ILE A 400 3.57 25.95 2.39
C ILE A 400 3.89 25.86 0.89
N LYS A 401 4.33 26.98 0.32
CA LYS A 401 4.69 27.07 -1.10
C LYS A 401 6.14 26.65 -1.32
N GLY A 402 6.30 25.49 -1.95
CA GLY A 402 7.62 25.00 -2.36
C GLY A 402 8.42 24.41 -1.20
N GLY A 403 9.29 23.47 -1.57
CA GLY A 403 10.20 22.77 -0.67
C GLY A 403 11.32 22.15 -1.50
N LYS A 404 12.43 21.80 -0.87
CA LYS A 404 13.55 21.12 -1.55
C LYS A 404 13.70 19.70 -1.01
N GLY A 405 14.15 18.77 -1.85
CA GLY A 405 14.40 17.39 -1.45
C GLY A 405 13.18 16.70 -0.80
N ILE A 406 13.33 16.30 0.46
CA ILE A 406 12.34 15.51 1.21
C ILE A 406 11.04 16.27 1.51
N GLU A 407 11.11 17.59 1.70
CA GLU A 407 9.92 18.42 1.94
C GLU A 407 9.02 18.48 0.71
N LYS A 408 9.63 18.62 -0.48
CA LYS A 408 8.90 18.54 -1.76
C LYS A 408 8.22 17.18 -1.92
N PHE A 409 8.91 16.12 -1.52
CA PHE A 409 8.39 14.76 -1.55
C PHE A 409 7.19 14.60 -0.60
N GLY A 410 7.25 15.14 0.62
CA GLY A 410 6.16 15.15 1.59
C GLY A 410 4.95 15.98 1.17
N SER A 411 5.17 17.15 0.57
CA SER A 411 4.12 18.08 0.11
C SER A 411 3.22 17.57 -1.04
N LYS A 412 3.39 16.32 -1.47
CA LYS A 412 2.61 15.67 -2.54
C LYS A 412 1.91 14.40 -2.07
N GLN A 413 1.90 14.18 -0.76
CA GLN A 413 1.37 12.97 -0.15
C GLN A 413 0.26 13.26 0.83
N ALA A 414 -0.63 12.29 0.95
CA ALA A 414 -1.62 12.23 2.01
C ALA A 414 -1.64 10.81 2.58
N GLY A 415 -2.08 10.67 3.83
CA GLY A 415 -1.99 9.40 4.53
C GLY A 415 -2.37 9.50 6.00
N ALA A 416 -1.93 8.52 6.77
CA ALA A 416 -1.99 8.51 8.22
C ALA A 416 -0.66 8.07 8.83
N VAL A 417 -0.40 8.53 10.06
CA VAL A 417 0.78 8.19 10.85
C VAL A 417 0.36 7.86 12.27
N TRP A 418 0.99 6.84 12.85
CA TRP A 418 0.79 6.39 14.22
C TRP A 418 2.08 6.64 14.99
N ILE A 419 1.95 7.31 16.14
CA ILE A 419 3.06 7.67 17.01
C ILE A 419 2.82 7.05 18.38
N ASP A 420 3.83 6.34 18.89
CA ASP A 420 3.88 5.96 20.28
C ASP A 420 4.26 7.19 21.12
N PRO A 421 3.35 7.71 21.97
CA PRO A 421 3.61 8.91 22.75
C PRO A 421 4.63 8.68 23.89
N ASN A 422 4.82 7.44 24.33
CA ASN A 422 5.75 7.10 25.41
C ASN A 422 7.19 7.05 24.89
N ASP A 423 7.41 6.29 23.81
CA ASP A 423 8.75 6.14 23.22
C ASP A 423 9.10 7.29 22.27
N LYS A 424 8.11 8.12 21.90
CA LYS A 424 8.26 9.24 20.96
C LYS A 424 8.81 8.73 19.62
N GLN A 425 8.22 7.65 19.10
CA GLN A 425 8.61 7.05 17.82
C GLN A 425 7.41 6.88 16.91
N VAL A 426 7.65 7.05 15.60
CA VAL A 426 6.68 6.65 14.59
C VAL A 426 6.67 5.12 14.52
N VAL A 427 5.50 4.53 14.74
CA VAL A 427 5.34 3.06 14.74
C VAL A 427 4.68 2.55 13.47
N ARG A 428 3.96 3.43 12.76
CA ARG A 428 3.38 3.13 11.46
C ARG A 428 3.23 4.40 10.63
N VAL A 429 3.44 4.27 9.32
CA VAL A 429 3.02 5.25 8.31
C VAL A 429 2.33 4.51 7.18
N GLU A 430 1.22 5.07 6.70
CA GLU A 430 0.60 4.66 5.45
C GLU A 430 0.35 5.92 4.61
N SER A 431 0.99 6.01 3.44
CA SER A 431 0.92 7.19 2.58
C SER A 431 0.71 6.87 1.11
N ARG A 432 0.17 7.86 0.40
CA ARG A 432 0.01 7.84 -1.06
C ARG A 432 0.34 9.19 -1.66
N PHE A 433 0.89 9.18 -2.87
CA PHE A 433 1.02 10.37 -3.70
C PHE A 433 -0.35 10.78 -4.23
N ILE A 434 -0.83 11.96 -3.84
CA ILE A 434 -2.06 12.56 -4.37
C ILE A 434 -1.80 13.46 -5.58
N GLU A 435 -0.53 13.78 -5.83
CA GLU A 435 -0.07 14.50 -7.01
C GLU A 435 1.22 13.87 -7.54
N ALA A 436 1.47 13.98 -8.85
CA ALA A 436 2.72 13.48 -9.43
C ALA A 436 3.92 14.34 -9.01
N LEU A 437 4.99 13.70 -8.53
CA LEU A 437 6.26 14.39 -8.24
C LEU A 437 7.14 14.42 -9.50
N LYS A 438 7.24 15.61 -10.10
CA LYS A 438 8.03 15.86 -11.31
C LYS A 438 9.51 16.15 -10.97
N MET A 439 10.42 15.39 -11.59
CA MET A 439 11.87 15.60 -11.54
C MET A 439 12.31 16.35 -12.79
N ALA A 440 13.05 17.46 -12.63
CA ALA A 440 13.45 18.37 -13.73
C ALA A 440 12.26 18.75 -14.64
N GLY A 441 11.16 19.23 -14.06
CA GLY A 441 9.94 19.57 -14.80
C GLY A 441 9.17 18.37 -15.38
N GLY A 442 9.65 17.14 -15.19
CA GLY A 442 9.10 15.91 -15.76
C GLY A 442 9.90 15.38 -16.95
N LEU A 443 10.93 16.10 -17.41
CA LEU A 443 11.77 15.73 -18.55
C LEU A 443 12.62 14.48 -18.25
N VAL A 444 13.22 14.42 -17.06
CA VAL A 444 14.01 13.25 -16.64
C VAL A 444 13.07 12.14 -16.17
N GLY A 445 12.10 12.49 -15.32
CA GLY A 445 11.04 11.58 -14.95
C GLY A 445 10.05 12.13 -13.95
N SER A 446 9.08 11.31 -13.57
CA SER A 446 8.11 11.62 -12.52
C SER A 446 7.70 10.36 -11.76
N LEU A 447 7.53 10.52 -10.45
CA LEU A 447 6.76 9.58 -9.64
C LEU A 447 5.29 9.93 -9.81
N ARG A 448 4.47 8.93 -10.15
CA ARG A 448 3.06 9.10 -10.49
C ARG A 448 2.19 9.18 -9.24
N GLU A 449 1.08 9.89 -9.38
CA GLU A 449 -0.06 9.81 -8.46
C GLU A 449 -0.47 8.35 -8.23
N GLY A 450 -0.91 8.04 -7.00
CA GLY A 450 -1.29 6.69 -6.57
C GLY A 450 -0.11 5.80 -6.16
N SER A 451 1.14 6.28 -6.23
CA SER A 451 2.27 5.58 -5.62
C SER A 451 2.11 5.56 -4.10
N THR A 452 2.39 4.42 -3.44
CA THR A 452 2.13 4.21 -2.00
C THR A 452 3.36 3.73 -1.25
N PHE A 453 3.39 4.08 0.04
CA PHE A 453 4.42 3.69 0.99
C PHE A 453 3.75 3.27 2.28
N VAL A 454 4.12 2.11 2.80
CA VAL A 454 3.73 1.63 4.13
C VAL A 454 4.98 1.31 4.90
N LEU A 455 5.06 1.79 6.13
CA LEU A 455 6.06 1.39 7.12
C LEU A 455 5.31 0.89 8.35
N GLU A 456 5.70 -0.26 8.86
CA GLU A 456 5.33 -0.76 10.18
C GLU A 456 6.59 -1.05 10.97
N ALA A 457 6.60 -0.64 12.23
CA ALA A 457 7.63 -0.98 13.19
C ALA A 457 7.14 -2.05 14.18
N THR A 458 8.08 -2.74 14.82
CA THR A 458 7.85 -3.60 15.97
C THR A 458 8.71 -3.15 17.13
N HIS A 459 8.20 -3.34 18.35
CA HIS A 459 8.96 -3.03 19.55
C HIS A 459 9.95 -4.15 19.84
N VAL A 460 11.23 -3.81 20.00
CA VAL A 460 12.35 -4.75 20.16
C VAL A 460 13.00 -4.51 21.52
N ASN A 461 13.29 -5.61 22.24
CA ASN A 461 13.96 -5.60 23.54
C ASN A 461 13.36 -4.65 24.58
N ASN A 462 12.07 -4.33 24.44
CA ASN A 462 11.37 -3.34 25.25
C ASN A 462 12.05 -1.96 25.31
N GLU A 463 12.85 -1.58 24.31
CA GLU A 463 13.65 -0.34 24.33
C GLU A 463 13.47 0.56 23.09
N ILE A 464 13.06 -0.02 21.95
CA ILE A 464 13.03 0.70 20.67
C ILE A 464 12.04 0.10 19.67
N TRP A 465 11.42 0.96 18.88
CA TRP A 465 10.70 0.57 17.67
C TRP A 465 11.66 0.49 16.47
N LEU A 466 11.79 -0.71 15.88
CA LEU A 466 12.55 -0.96 14.66
C LEU A 466 11.63 -1.40 13.51
N PRO A 467 12.01 -1.17 12.24
CA PRO A 467 11.21 -1.62 11.10
C PRO A 467 10.83 -3.11 11.20
N ALA A 468 9.59 -3.44 10.93
CA ALA A 468 9.14 -4.82 10.76
C ALA A 468 8.83 -5.09 9.28
N GLN A 469 8.26 -4.09 8.62
CA GLN A 469 7.82 -4.19 7.24
C GLN A 469 7.84 -2.82 6.57
N ILE A 470 8.28 -2.82 5.31
CA ILE A 470 8.15 -1.69 4.39
C ILE A 470 7.51 -2.20 3.10
N ASP A 471 6.44 -1.57 2.64
CA ASP A 471 5.86 -1.85 1.32
C ASP A 471 5.90 -0.59 0.45
N ILE A 472 6.41 -0.76 -0.76
CA ILE A 472 6.68 0.32 -1.72
C ILE A 472 6.01 -0.06 -3.04
N ASN A 473 5.07 0.77 -3.49
CA ASN A 473 4.44 0.62 -4.80
C ASN A 473 4.57 1.91 -5.59
N LEU A 474 5.45 1.95 -6.59
CA LEU A 474 5.76 3.15 -7.36
C LEU A 474 5.33 3.00 -8.81
N GLY A 475 4.64 4.01 -9.33
CA GLY A 475 4.51 4.20 -10.77
C GLY A 475 5.51 5.25 -11.24
N ILE A 476 6.46 4.88 -12.11
CA ILE A 476 7.47 5.80 -12.63
C ILE A 476 7.20 6.07 -14.11
N LYS A 477 7.40 7.32 -14.53
CA LYS A 477 7.47 7.74 -15.93
C LYS A 477 8.83 8.37 -16.17
N ALA A 478 9.68 7.75 -16.99
CA ALA A 478 11.00 8.24 -17.37
C ALA A 478 10.98 8.82 -18.79
N LEU A 479 11.72 9.91 -19.01
CA LEU A 479 11.89 10.58 -20.32
C LEU A 479 10.57 10.82 -21.07
N LEU A 480 9.49 11.11 -20.34
CA LEU A 480 8.13 11.29 -20.84
C LEU A 480 7.48 10.11 -21.62
N LEU A 481 8.22 9.04 -21.90
CA LEU A 481 7.79 7.95 -22.78
C LEU A 481 7.73 6.60 -22.05
N PHE A 482 8.69 6.31 -21.18
CA PHE A 482 8.85 4.99 -20.59
C PHE A 482 8.17 4.89 -19.24
N GLY A 483 7.14 4.06 -19.13
CA GLY A 483 6.45 3.78 -17.88
C GLY A 483 6.86 2.43 -17.31
N PHE A 484 7.23 2.38 -16.04
CA PHE A 484 7.42 1.12 -15.31
C PHE A 484 6.86 1.22 -13.89
N ASN A 485 6.52 0.07 -13.32
CA ASN A 485 6.03 -0.03 -11.96
C ASN A 485 7.05 -0.79 -11.12
N ILE A 486 7.25 -0.35 -9.89
CA ILE A 486 8.07 -1.02 -8.88
C ILE A 486 7.13 -1.45 -7.76
N ASN A 487 7.15 -2.74 -7.41
CA ASN A 487 6.48 -3.28 -6.23
C ASN A 487 7.53 -4.01 -5.40
N ILE A 488 7.83 -3.47 -4.23
CA ILE A 488 8.83 -4.00 -3.31
C ILE A 488 8.18 -4.15 -1.94
N ALA A 489 8.39 -5.29 -1.31
CA ALA A 489 8.08 -5.56 0.08
C ALA A 489 9.38 -5.92 0.79
N ILE A 490 9.74 -5.23 1.86
CA ILE A 490 10.88 -5.54 2.72
C ILE A 490 10.33 -6.03 4.04
N ARG A 491 10.87 -7.13 4.56
CA ARG A 491 10.53 -7.71 5.85
C ARG A 491 11.80 -7.79 6.68
N TYR A 492 11.68 -7.44 7.96
CA TYR A 492 12.78 -7.45 8.92
C TYR A 492 12.46 -8.43 10.05
N SER A 493 13.42 -9.27 10.43
CA SER A 493 13.28 -10.24 11.51
C SER A 493 14.59 -10.44 12.26
N ASP A 494 14.55 -11.26 13.32
CA ASP A 494 15.73 -11.76 14.04
C ASP A 494 16.64 -10.67 14.60
N TYR A 495 16.03 -9.58 15.06
CA TYR A 495 16.75 -8.49 15.71
C TYR A 495 17.56 -9.00 16.92
N LYS A 496 18.87 -8.82 16.87
CA LYS A 496 19.81 -9.19 17.93
C LYS A 496 20.70 -8.01 18.24
N LYS A 497 20.67 -7.57 19.50
CA LYS A 497 21.55 -6.52 19.97
C LYS A 497 22.96 -7.08 20.12
N PHE A 498 23.92 -6.42 19.52
CA PHE A 498 25.32 -6.81 19.64
C PHE A 498 25.91 -6.22 20.91
N ASN A 499 26.57 -7.07 21.70
CA ASN A 499 27.56 -6.58 22.66
C ASN A 499 28.92 -6.64 21.95
N VAL A 500 29.48 -5.47 21.63
CA VAL A 500 30.64 -5.25 20.76
C VAL A 500 31.86 -6.09 21.16
N ASP A 501 31.96 -6.54 22.41
CA ASP A 501 33.08 -7.35 22.88
C ASP A 501 32.90 -8.87 22.67
N ALA A 502 31.67 -9.38 22.58
CA ALA A 502 31.40 -10.82 22.48
C ALA A 502 31.30 -11.34 21.03
N GLU A 503 31.02 -10.47 20.05
CA GLU A 503 30.81 -10.88 18.65
C GLU A 503 32.01 -10.64 17.72
N LYS A 504 33.09 -10.03 18.21
CA LYS A 504 34.38 -9.90 17.51
C LYS A 504 34.97 -11.25 17.08
N GLU A 505 34.59 -12.35 17.72
CA GLU A 505 35.05 -13.71 17.39
C GLU A 505 34.20 -14.41 16.31
N LYS A 506 32.87 -14.24 16.31
CA LYS A 506 31.96 -15.06 15.47
C LYS A 506 31.96 -14.74 13.98
N LEU A 507 32.36 -13.53 13.58
CA LEU A 507 32.45 -13.15 12.16
C LEU A 507 33.58 -13.89 11.41
N LYS A 508 34.47 -14.59 12.12
CA LYS A 508 35.54 -15.42 11.55
C LYS A 508 35.15 -16.89 11.39
N ASP A 509 34.04 -17.31 11.97
CA ASP A 509 33.67 -18.72 11.96
C ASP A 509 32.94 -19.09 10.65
N PRO A 510 33.32 -20.20 10.00
CA PRO A 510 32.54 -20.77 8.90
C PRO A 510 31.14 -21.15 9.38
N ILE A 511 30.15 -21.01 8.50
CA ILE A 511 28.76 -21.37 8.78
C ILE A 511 28.71 -22.86 9.17
N ALA A 512 28.18 -23.17 10.35
CA ALA A 512 27.89 -24.54 10.73
C ALA A 512 26.81 -25.10 9.79
N GLU A 513 27.11 -26.23 9.14
CA GLU A 513 26.14 -26.91 8.27
C GLU A 513 24.85 -27.24 9.05
N PRO A 514 23.67 -27.05 8.44
CA PRO A 514 22.44 -27.50 9.05
C PRO A 514 22.51 -29.01 9.24
N LYS A 515 22.37 -29.48 10.48
CA LYS A 515 22.20 -30.90 10.77
C LYS A 515 21.00 -31.40 9.97
N LYS A 516 21.24 -32.35 9.05
CA LYS A 516 20.16 -33.06 8.36
C LYS A 516 19.30 -33.81 9.40
N PRO A 517 17.97 -33.85 9.20
CA PRO A 517 17.07 -34.62 10.05
C PRO A 517 17.39 -36.12 10.01
#